data_AF-A0A957FCU9-F1
#
_entry.id   AF-A0A957FCU9-F1
#
_cell.length_a   1.000
_cell.length_b   1.000
_cell.length_c   1.000
_cell.angle_alpha   90.00
_cell.angle_beta   90.00
_cell.angle_gamma   90.00
#
_symmetry.space_group_name_H-M   'P 1'
#
loop_
_entity.id
_entity.type
_entity.pdbx_description
1 polymer ?
#
loop_
_entity_poly.entity_id
_entity_poly.type
_entity_poly.pdbx_seq_one_letter_code
_entity_poly.pdbx_strand_id
1 'polypeptide(L)'
;MADQAFYQAQSNMPLIVVTTYPTASNGVNLKWFAYGDDAEQENGRDLEGIHLLEAPHFYFSGTNDDGGGIDKEKMFIWQVWKLYHNFQIAESQFITALRELNISNINTQYKTTPDYLLNQIAVFHQALGRIDRQWQPMPTIDVRLATGNGGVLEIFEQYLIAPGAIAENRLAREAYTSSLILALYKQIENQYLRKAMINQLQYETIASIESRARQTTGRLLQIVSGVRNGEYTTADAQKVMALWWRMREAVLKQDYLFKDGLTITHLPIGKKQTFEVDFRRDFVLETGLLYDEDTLFIEWESQKIMREPSLTAKRYNLNQFYRQYAQNPAIAWYFRTHNYRLRYEAASQMLFFTPYIQQNILAGAVGEAALKAVFQQVHLPLAHEQDCLPSLFEIADMQLRELPIYVDAKNYSQWTTLYRFA
;
A
#
# COMPACT_ATOMS: atom_id res chain seq x y z
N MET A 1 9.79 24.10 -43.85
CA MET A 1 10.49 25.14 -43.04
C MET A 1 10.23 25.00 -41.53
N ALA A 2 9.59 23.91 -41.03
CA ALA A 2 9.44 23.65 -39.59
C ALA A 2 10.43 22.59 -39.05
N ASP A 3 11.09 21.81 -39.92
CA ASP A 3 11.91 20.66 -39.51
C ASP A 3 13.39 20.96 -39.17
N GLN A 4 13.85 22.20 -39.36
CA GLN A 4 15.22 22.61 -38.99
C GLN A 4 15.30 23.33 -37.64
N ALA A 5 14.17 23.73 -37.04
CA ALA A 5 14.16 24.54 -35.82
C ALA A 5 14.40 23.74 -34.53
N PHE A 6 14.28 22.41 -34.54
CA PHE A 6 14.51 21.58 -33.35
C PHE A 6 15.99 21.22 -33.12
N TYR A 7 16.82 21.28 -34.17
CA TYR A 7 18.24 20.91 -34.10
C TYR A 7 19.18 22.05 -33.67
N GLN A 8 18.65 23.25 -33.41
CA GLN A 8 19.41 24.38 -32.85
C GLN A 8 19.06 24.69 -31.39
N ALA A 9 18.38 23.76 -30.69
CA ALA A 9 18.21 23.85 -29.24
C ALA A 9 19.52 23.43 -28.54
N GLN A 10 20.35 24.44 -28.25
CA GLN A 10 21.45 24.48 -27.27
C GLN A 10 22.23 23.17 -27.05
N SER A 11 23.42 23.13 -27.64
CA SER A 11 24.42 22.07 -27.66
C SER A 11 25.01 21.63 -26.30
N ASN A 12 24.29 21.77 -25.18
CA ASN A 12 24.75 21.33 -23.84
C ASN A 12 23.63 21.10 -22.80
N MET A 13 22.35 20.98 -23.19
CA MET A 13 21.27 20.67 -22.22
C MET A 13 20.93 19.17 -22.19
N PRO A 14 20.77 18.56 -21.00
CA PRO A 14 20.37 17.16 -20.89
C PRO A 14 18.95 16.97 -21.47
N LEU A 15 18.82 16.06 -22.43
CA LEU A 15 17.54 15.69 -23.03
C LEU A 15 16.94 14.49 -22.30
N ILE A 16 15.72 14.64 -21.80
CA ILE A 16 14.95 13.51 -21.23
C ILE A 16 13.96 13.02 -22.26
N VAL A 17 14.10 11.75 -22.67
CA VAL A 17 13.15 11.08 -23.55
C VAL A 17 12.27 10.16 -22.71
N VAL A 18 10.96 10.40 -22.73
CA VAL A 18 9.96 9.56 -22.05
C VAL A 18 9.14 8.82 -23.10
N THR A 19 9.05 7.49 -22.99
CA THR A 19 8.36 6.62 -23.94
C THR A 19 7.68 5.44 -23.21
N THR A 20 6.66 4.84 -23.82
CA THR A 20 6.00 3.63 -23.28
C THR A 20 6.63 2.36 -23.85
N TYR A 21 6.51 1.19 -23.21
CA TYR A 21 7.11 -0.05 -23.74
C TYR A 21 6.71 -0.39 -25.19
N PRO A 22 5.42 -0.27 -25.61
CA PRO A 22 5.04 -0.55 -27.01
C PRO A 22 5.59 0.49 -28.00
N THR A 23 5.65 1.77 -27.64
CA THR A 23 6.17 2.82 -28.53
C THR A 23 7.70 2.86 -28.54
N ALA A 24 8.32 2.56 -27.39
CA ALA A 24 9.74 2.25 -27.28
C ALA A 24 10.09 1.06 -28.16
N SER A 25 9.16 0.12 -28.35
CA SER A 25 9.33 -1.03 -29.23
C SER A 25 9.42 -0.65 -30.73
N ASN A 26 8.80 0.47 -31.14
CA ASN A 26 8.84 1.01 -32.50
C ASN A 26 10.10 1.81 -32.84
N GLY A 27 11.02 1.95 -31.88
CA GLY A 27 12.40 2.37 -32.13
C GLY A 27 12.62 3.87 -31.99
N VAL A 28 12.93 4.30 -30.76
CA VAL A 28 13.81 5.47 -30.59
C VAL A 28 15.21 4.98 -30.96
N ASN A 29 15.61 5.17 -32.22
CA ASN A 29 17.00 4.95 -32.63
C ASN A 29 17.85 6.06 -32.01
N LEU A 30 18.22 5.90 -30.74
CA LEU A 30 19.33 6.65 -30.15
C LEU A 30 20.58 6.16 -30.86
N LYS A 31 20.87 6.75 -32.02
CA LYS A 31 22.14 6.54 -32.69
C LYS A 31 23.18 7.21 -31.82
N TRP A 32 24.03 6.41 -31.21
CA TRP A 32 25.34 6.88 -30.79
C TRP A 32 26.06 7.31 -32.06
N PHE A 33 26.14 8.61 -32.32
CA PHE A 33 26.94 9.10 -33.44
C PHE A 33 28.41 8.98 -33.02
N ALA A 34 29.17 8.14 -33.72
CA ALA A 34 30.53 8.55 -34.05
C ALA A 34 30.36 9.66 -35.10
N TYR A 35 30.46 10.91 -34.68
CA TYR A 35 30.41 12.04 -35.60
C TYR A 35 31.72 12.08 -36.40
N GLY A 36 31.72 11.40 -37.56
CA GLY A 36 32.77 11.49 -38.56
C GLY A 36 34.11 10.87 -38.13
N ASP A 37 34.84 10.37 -39.12
CA ASP A 37 36.22 9.88 -38.97
C ASP A 37 37.23 10.97 -38.55
N ASP A 38 36.81 12.13 -38.01
CA ASP A 38 37.71 13.21 -37.57
C ASP A 38 37.09 14.07 -36.43
N ALA A 39 36.39 13.45 -35.48
CA ALA A 39 36.08 14.05 -34.17
C ALA A 39 36.72 13.23 -33.05
N GLU A 40 38.03 13.03 -33.15
CA GLU A 40 38.83 12.75 -31.97
C GLU A 40 38.71 13.93 -31.00
N GLN A 41 38.41 13.57 -29.76
CA GLN A 41 38.66 14.29 -28.52
C GLN A 41 37.55 15.21 -27.98
N GLU A 42 37.10 14.76 -26.80
CA GLU A 42 36.43 15.47 -25.71
C GLU A 42 34.89 15.52 -25.70
N ASN A 43 34.34 14.62 -24.87
CA ASN A 43 33.12 14.77 -24.09
C ASN A 43 31.79 14.90 -24.86
N GLY A 44 31.18 13.76 -25.18
CA GLY A 44 29.75 13.68 -25.47
C GLY A 44 29.20 12.31 -25.11
N ARG A 45 28.78 12.12 -23.84
CA ARG A 45 27.92 10.98 -23.49
C ARG A 45 26.51 11.31 -23.99
N ASP A 46 26.08 10.73 -25.10
CA ASP A 46 24.71 10.95 -25.60
C ASP A 46 23.64 10.26 -24.73
N LEU A 47 24.04 9.26 -23.93
CA LEU A 47 23.18 8.55 -22.98
C LEU A 47 23.85 8.45 -21.61
N GLU A 48 23.27 9.15 -20.62
CA GLU A 48 23.75 9.12 -19.24
C GLU A 48 23.10 8.03 -18.40
N GLY A 49 21.86 7.65 -18.73
CA GLY A 49 21.15 6.62 -17.98
C GLY A 49 19.81 6.22 -18.59
N ILE A 50 19.28 5.13 -18.06
CA ILE A 50 17.95 4.60 -18.38
C ILE A 50 17.15 4.40 -17.11
N HIS A 51 15.90 4.86 -17.16
CA HIS A 51 14.98 4.79 -16.04
C HIS A 51 13.78 3.93 -16.44
N LEU A 52 13.61 2.78 -15.79
CA LEU A 52 12.42 1.96 -15.94
C LEU A 52 11.41 2.35 -14.87
N LEU A 53 10.43 3.17 -15.26
CA LEU A 53 9.53 3.88 -14.34
C LEU A 53 8.33 3.07 -13.86
N GLU A 54 7.87 2.10 -14.64
CA GLU A 54 6.69 1.30 -14.32
C GLU A 54 6.78 -0.08 -14.97
N ALA A 55 6.12 -1.07 -14.38
CA ALA A 55 5.92 -2.37 -15.00
C ALA A 55 4.63 -2.36 -15.84
N PRO A 56 4.61 -2.91 -17.07
CA PRO A 56 3.40 -3.07 -17.86
C PRO A 56 2.24 -3.68 -17.05
N HIS A 57 1.09 -3.01 -17.03
CA HIS A 57 -0.04 -3.40 -16.17
C HIS A 57 -1.10 -4.26 -16.89
N PHE A 58 -1.29 -4.05 -18.19
CA PHE A 58 -2.31 -4.71 -19.00
C PHE A 58 -1.65 -5.57 -20.07
N TYR A 59 -1.97 -6.86 -20.05
CA TYR A 59 -1.44 -7.85 -21.00
C TYR A 59 -2.49 -8.28 -22.03
N PHE A 60 -3.74 -8.22 -21.62
CA PHE A 60 -4.90 -8.38 -22.48
C PHE A 60 -5.50 -6.98 -22.75
N SER A 61 -5.63 -6.60 -24.02
CA SER A 61 -6.20 -5.31 -24.43
C SER A 61 -7.72 -5.38 -24.56
N GLY A 62 -8.42 -4.37 -24.04
CA GLY A 62 -9.87 -4.18 -24.18
C GLY A 62 -10.36 -4.07 -25.62
N THR A 63 -11.60 -4.50 -25.84
CA THR A 63 -12.36 -4.37 -27.10
C THR A 63 -12.91 -2.95 -27.37
N ASN A 64 -12.67 -1.99 -26.47
CA ASN A 64 -13.35 -0.68 -26.47
C ASN A 64 -12.79 0.38 -27.46
N ASP A 65 -11.99 0.01 -28.46
CA ASP A 65 -11.65 0.94 -29.55
C ASP A 65 -12.41 0.54 -30.83
N ASP A 66 -13.20 1.47 -31.34
CA ASP A 66 -14.19 1.39 -32.42
C ASP A 66 -13.63 1.03 -33.82
N GLY A 67 -12.81 -0.03 -33.95
CA GLY A 67 -12.31 -0.42 -35.27
C GLY A 67 -11.62 -1.78 -35.41
N GLY A 68 -11.57 -2.64 -34.38
CA GLY A 68 -10.74 -3.87 -34.46
C GLY A 68 -11.20 -5.07 -33.62
N GLY A 69 -12.52 -5.22 -33.38
CA GLY A 69 -13.06 -6.20 -32.41
C GLY A 69 -12.64 -7.66 -32.63
N ILE A 70 -12.71 -8.17 -33.86
CA ILE A 70 -12.50 -9.61 -34.16
C ILE A 70 -11.05 -10.05 -33.92
N ASP A 71 -10.05 -9.23 -34.29
CA ASP A 71 -8.65 -9.61 -34.14
C ASP A 71 -8.19 -9.52 -32.69
N LYS A 72 -8.72 -8.55 -31.93
CA LYS A 72 -8.50 -8.45 -30.48
C LYS A 72 -9.10 -9.65 -29.72
N GLU A 73 -10.30 -10.09 -30.11
CA GLU A 73 -10.93 -11.28 -29.53
C GLU A 73 -10.17 -12.57 -29.86
N LYS A 74 -9.74 -12.75 -31.11
CA LYS A 74 -8.89 -13.90 -31.49
C LYS A 74 -7.59 -13.92 -30.72
N MET A 75 -6.94 -12.76 -30.57
CA MET A 75 -5.72 -12.63 -29.77
C MET A 75 -5.97 -12.97 -28.30
N PHE A 76 -7.07 -12.49 -27.73
CA PHE A 76 -7.47 -12.83 -26.37
C PHE A 76 -7.67 -14.34 -26.19
N ILE A 77 -8.48 -14.97 -27.05
CA ILE A 77 -8.75 -16.41 -27.00
C ILE A 77 -7.45 -17.21 -27.09
N TRP A 78 -6.56 -16.83 -28.00
CA TRP A 78 -5.27 -17.50 -28.17
C TRP A 78 -4.34 -17.32 -26.95
N GLN A 79 -4.27 -16.12 -26.37
CA GLN A 79 -3.47 -15.86 -25.16
C GLN A 79 -4.01 -16.67 -23.97
N VAL A 80 -5.33 -16.71 -23.79
CA VAL A 80 -5.99 -17.47 -22.72
C VAL A 80 -5.82 -18.99 -22.94
N TRP A 81 -5.90 -19.45 -24.19
CA TRP A 81 -5.61 -20.84 -24.54
C TRP A 81 -4.17 -21.24 -24.23
N LYS A 82 -3.19 -20.38 -24.51
CA LYS A 82 -1.79 -20.63 -24.16
C LYS A 82 -1.58 -20.84 -22.66
N LEU A 83 -2.23 -20.01 -21.84
CA LEU A 83 -2.15 -20.16 -20.38
C LEU A 83 -2.72 -21.49 -19.93
N TYR A 84 -3.88 -21.89 -20.47
CA TYR A 84 -4.50 -23.18 -20.16
C TYR A 84 -3.64 -24.35 -20.63
N HIS A 85 -3.19 -24.34 -21.89
CA HIS A 85 -2.35 -25.38 -22.49
C HIS A 85 -1.03 -25.57 -21.74
N ASN A 86 -0.47 -24.48 -21.19
CA ASN A 86 0.76 -24.51 -20.40
C ASN A 86 0.51 -24.72 -18.90
N PHE A 87 -0.69 -25.14 -18.51
CA PHE A 87 -1.09 -25.42 -17.13
C PHE A 87 -0.88 -24.23 -16.16
N GLN A 88 -0.95 -23.00 -16.67
CA GLN A 88 -0.81 -21.77 -15.88
C GLN A 88 -2.15 -21.36 -15.22
N ILE A 89 -3.27 -21.83 -15.79
CA ILE A 89 -4.63 -21.62 -15.26
C ILE A 89 -5.42 -22.95 -15.33
N ALA A 90 -6.39 -23.11 -14.44
CA ALA A 90 -7.29 -24.26 -14.42
C ALA A 90 -8.32 -24.21 -15.54
N GLU A 91 -8.89 -25.37 -15.90
CA GLU A 91 -9.95 -25.47 -16.91
C GLU A 91 -11.18 -24.61 -16.57
N SER A 92 -11.57 -24.54 -15.30
CA SER A 92 -12.67 -23.68 -14.85
C SER A 92 -12.39 -22.20 -15.13
N GLN A 93 -11.16 -21.75 -14.89
CA GLN A 93 -10.72 -20.38 -15.16
C GLN A 93 -10.69 -20.09 -16.66
N PHE A 94 -10.23 -21.05 -17.46
CA PHE A 94 -10.24 -20.98 -18.92
C PHE A 94 -11.67 -20.83 -19.47
N ILE A 95 -12.61 -21.68 -19.02
CA ILE A 95 -14.03 -21.61 -19.43
C ILE A 95 -14.65 -20.28 -19.02
N THR A 96 -14.41 -19.81 -17.78
CA THR A 96 -14.92 -18.51 -17.31
C THR A 96 -14.38 -17.36 -18.15
N ALA A 97 -13.07 -17.34 -18.43
CA ALA A 97 -12.43 -16.31 -19.23
C ALA A 97 -13.02 -16.23 -20.65
N LEU A 98 -13.31 -17.37 -21.28
CA LEU A 98 -13.94 -17.42 -22.60
C LEU A 98 -15.43 -17.03 -22.60
N ARG A 99 -16.18 -17.41 -21.56
CA ARG A 99 -17.61 -17.09 -21.45
C ARG A 99 -17.88 -15.61 -21.22
N GLU A 100 -17.09 -15.00 -20.34
CA GLU A 100 -17.34 -13.63 -19.88
C GLU A 100 -16.55 -12.59 -20.67
N LEU A 101 -15.53 -13.01 -21.44
CA LEU A 101 -14.52 -12.11 -22.04
C LEU A 101 -14.00 -11.07 -21.03
N ASN A 102 -13.92 -11.49 -19.76
CA ASN A 102 -13.65 -10.60 -18.64
C ASN A 102 -12.14 -10.33 -18.52
N ILE A 103 -11.68 -9.37 -19.32
CA ILE A 103 -10.28 -8.94 -19.45
C ILE A 103 -9.68 -8.52 -18.10
N SER A 104 -10.46 -7.87 -17.24
CA SER A 104 -9.97 -7.42 -15.93
C SER A 104 -9.69 -8.60 -14.99
N ASN A 105 -10.60 -9.58 -14.95
CA ASN A 105 -10.44 -10.76 -14.12
C ASN A 105 -9.24 -11.61 -14.59
N ILE A 106 -9.12 -11.85 -15.90
CA ILE A 106 -8.02 -12.65 -16.42
C ILE A 106 -6.67 -11.92 -16.32
N ASN A 107 -6.60 -10.59 -16.46
CA ASN A 107 -5.37 -9.83 -16.16
C ASN A 107 -4.96 -10.00 -14.70
N THR A 108 -5.93 -9.98 -13.78
CA THR A 108 -5.67 -10.18 -12.34
C THR A 108 -5.15 -11.58 -12.06
N GLN A 109 -5.72 -12.60 -12.70
CA GLN A 109 -5.25 -13.99 -12.59
C GLN A 109 -3.88 -14.18 -13.25
N TYR A 110 -3.65 -13.62 -14.43
CA TYR A 110 -2.38 -13.75 -15.14
C TYR A 110 -1.20 -13.23 -14.31
N LYS A 111 -1.39 -12.12 -13.58
CA LYS A 111 -0.37 -11.54 -12.69
C LYS A 111 0.15 -12.50 -11.61
N THR A 112 -0.59 -13.57 -11.30
CA THR A 112 -0.16 -14.58 -10.33
C THR A 112 0.58 -15.76 -10.96
N THR A 113 0.73 -15.78 -12.30
CA THR A 113 1.35 -16.89 -13.02
C THR A 113 2.86 -16.69 -13.18
N PRO A 114 3.66 -17.78 -13.22
CA PRO A 114 5.07 -17.73 -13.62
C PRO A 114 5.33 -17.05 -14.97
N ASP A 115 4.43 -17.25 -15.94
CA ASP A 115 4.55 -16.65 -17.27
C ASP A 115 4.53 -15.11 -17.24
N TYR A 116 3.72 -14.51 -16.36
CA TYR A 116 3.69 -13.06 -16.17
C TYR A 116 5.06 -12.51 -15.77
N LEU A 117 5.75 -13.15 -14.81
CA LEU A 117 7.09 -12.75 -14.39
C LEU A 117 8.10 -12.82 -15.54
N LEU A 118 8.08 -13.92 -16.30
CA LEU A 118 8.95 -14.09 -17.47
C LEU A 118 8.66 -13.04 -18.56
N ASN A 119 7.39 -12.70 -18.77
CA ASN A 119 6.97 -11.72 -19.74
C ASN A 119 7.39 -10.29 -19.33
N GLN A 120 7.24 -9.93 -18.06
CA GLN A 120 7.76 -8.67 -17.52
C GLN A 120 9.27 -8.54 -17.77
N ILE A 121 10.04 -9.57 -17.42
CA ILE A 121 11.50 -9.59 -17.62
C ILE A 121 11.86 -9.52 -19.09
N ALA A 122 11.14 -10.21 -19.98
CA ALA A 122 11.35 -10.14 -21.42
C ALA A 122 11.14 -8.70 -21.94
N VAL A 123 10.11 -8.00 -21.48
CA VAL A 123 9.84 -6.61 -21.83
C VAL A 123 10.96 -5.68 -21.32
N PHE A 124 11.43 -5.88 -20.09
CA PHE A 124 12.55 -5.09 -19.54
C PHE A 124 13.86 -5.37 -20.29
N HIS A 125 14.14 -6.62 -20.63
CA HIS A 125 15.28 -7.01 -21.46
C HIS A 125 15.23 -6.36 -22.82
N GLN A 126 14.06 -6.32 -23.45
CA GLN A 126 13.90 -5.68 -24.74
C GLN A 126 14.13 -4.17 -24.67
N ALA A 127 13.70 -3.53 -23.57
CA ALA A 127 13.95 -2.10 -23.34
C ALA A 127 15.45 -1.82 -23.10
N LEU A 128 16.11 -2.59 -22.24
CA LEU A 128 17.53 -2.44 -21.90
C LEU A 128 18.45 -2.84 -23.07
N GLY A 129 18.17 -3.98 -23.72
CA GLY A 129 18.98 -4.52 -24.81
C GLY A 129 18.95 -3.69 -26.11
N ARG A 130 18.08 -2.68 -26.21
CA ARG A 130 18.14 -1.69 -27.31
C ARG A 130 19.34 -0.76 -27.19
N ILE A 131 19.86 -0.54 -25.99
CA ILE A 131 21.05 0.26 -25.72
C ILE A 131 22.32 -0.52 -26.10
N ASP A 132 22.31 -1.85 -25.90
CA ASP A 132 23.47 -2.74 -26.07
C ASP A 132 23.80 -3.12 -27.53
N ARG A 133 23.26 -2.41 -28.53
CA ARG A 133 23.42 -2.75 -29.96
C ARG A 133 24.79 -2.40 -30.55
N GLN A 134 25.74 -1.95 -29.74
CA GLN A 134 27.09 -1.61 -30.17
C GLN A 134 28.10 -2.64 -29.67
N TRP A 135 28.94 -3.13 -30.58
CA TRP A 135 30.00 -4.11 -30.31
C TRP A 135 31.22 -3.51 -29.57
N GLN A 136 31.09 -2.29 -29.05
CA GLN A 136 32.16 -1.61 -28.31
C GLN A 136 31.86 -1.60 -26.81
N PRO A 137 32.90 -1.57 -25.95
CA PRO A 137 32.71 -1.46 -24.51
C PRO A 137 31.92 -0.18 -24.17
N MET A 138 30.74 -0.35 -23.57
CA MET A 138 29.93 0.80 -23.17
C MET A 138 30.55 1.51 -21.95
N PRO A 139 30.52 2.85 -21.91
CA PRO A 139 30.86 3.60 -20.69
C PRO A 139 29.84 3.30 -19.58
N THR A 140 30.16 3.69 -18.34
CA THR A 140 29.23 3.55 -17.21
C THR A 140 27.93 4.31 -17.48
N ILE A 141 26.80 3.59 -17.38
CA ILE A 141 25.44 4.15 -17.46
C ILE A 141 24.72 3.98 -16.14
N ASP A 142 23.89 4.97 -15.78
CA ASP A 142 22.99 4.86 -14.63
C ASP A 142 21.72 4.10 -15.02
N VAL A 143 21.46 2.96 -14.39
CA VAL A 143 20.18 2.25 -14.51
C VAL A 143 19.35 2.49 -13.26
N ARG A 144 18.21 3.16 -13.39
CA ARG A 144 17.27 3.39 -12.28
C ARG A 144 16.00 2.60 -12.48
N LEU A 145 15.63 1.82 -11.47
CA LEU A 145 14.45 0.97 -11.48
C LEU A 145 13.44 1.51 -10.48
N ALA A 146 12.20 1.69 -10.90
CA ALA A 146 11.13 2.07 -9.99
C ALA A 146 10.93 1.00 -8.91
N THR A 147 10.77 1.47 -7.68
CA THR A 147 10.53 0.65 -6.48
C THR A 147 9.10 0.81 -6.00
N GLY A 148 8.59 -0.19 -5.28
CA GLY A 148 7.23 -0.21 -4.75
C GLY A 148 6.54 -1.55 -5.02
N ASN A 149 5.34 -1.75 -4.47
CA ASN A 149 4.62 -3.01 -4.67
C ASN A 149 4.23 -3.17 -6.16
N GLY A 150 4.93 -4.05 -6.88
CA GLY A 150 4.81 -4.19 -8.34
C GLY A 150 5.72 -3.26 -9.15
N GLY A 151 6.74 -2.68 -8.52
CA GLY A 151 7.80 -1.92 -9.18
C GLY A 151 8.74 -2.81 -10.01
N VAL A 152 9.54 -2.16 -10.85
CA VAL A 152 10.46 -2.85 -11.77
C VAL A 152 11.57 -3.57 -10.99
N LEU A 153 12.09 -2.95 -9.92
CA LEU A 153 13.14 -3.56 -9.10
C LEU A 153 12.66 -4.86 -8.46
N GLU A 154 11.49 -4.84 -7.83
CA GLU A 154 10.93 -5.99 -7.13
C GLU A 154 10.65 -7.16 -8.09
N ILE A 155 10.27 -6.87 -9.34
CA ILE A 155 10.10 -7.90 -10.38
C ILE A 155 11.46 -8.54 -10.75
N PHE A 156 12.52 -7.74 -10.89
CA PHE A 156 13.87 -8.29 -11.08
C PHE A 156 14.32 -9.12 -9.88
N GLU A 157 14.13 -8.63 -8.65
CA GLU A 157 14.45 -9.39 -7.43
C GLU A 157 13.70 -10.73 -7.42
N GLN A 158 12.38 -10.74 -7.68
CA GLN A 158 11.58 -11.96 -7.79
C GLN A 158 12.13 -12.92 -8.85
N TYR A 159 12.46 -12.42 -10.04
CA TYR A 159 13.02 -13.23 -11.11
C TYR A 159 14.38 -13.84 -10.75
N LEU A 160 15.26 -13.08 -10.11
CA LEU A 160 16.62 -13.53 -9.78
C LEU A 160 16.63 -14.58 -8.67
N ILE A 161 15.72 -14.48 -7.69
CA ILE A 161 15.64 -15.47 -6.61
C ILE A 161 14.68 -16.62 -6.90
N ALA A 162 13.90 -16.55 -7.99
CA ALA A 162 12.93 -17.58 -8.33
C ALA A 162 13.61 -18.95 -8.49
N PRO A 163 13.10 -20.00 -7.82
CA PRO A 163 13.65 -21.35 -7.92
C PRO A 163 13.11 -22.13 -9.14
N GLY A 164 13.61 -23.35 -9.33
CA GLY A 164 13.07 -24.32 -10.29
C GLY A 164 13.24 -23.91 -11.75
N ALA A 165 12.21 -24.13 -12.57
CA ALA A 165 12.25 -23.91 -14.02
C ALA A 165 12.64 -22.47 -14.42
N ILE A 166 12.32 -21.47 -13.60
CA ILE A 166 12.72 -20.07 -13.86
C ILE A 166 14.24 -19.91 -13.67
N ALA A 167 14.81 -20.48 -12.60
CA ALA A 167 16.26 -20.48 -12.38
C ALA A 167 16.99 -21.22 -13.51
N GLU A 168 16.50 -22.39 -13.91
CA GLU A 168 17.07 -23.17 -15.00
C GLU A 168 17.03 -22.39 -16.32
N ASN A 169 15.90 -21.74 -16.63
CA ASN A 169 15.77 -20.91 -17.82
C ASN A 169 16.74 -19.72 -17.81
N ARG A 170 16.90 -19.08 -16.65
CA ARG A 170 17.84 -17.96 -16.46
C ARG A 170 19.28 -18.40 -16.74
N LEU A 171 19.73 -19.49 -16.11
CA LEU A 171 21.08 -20.02 -16.29
C LEU A 171 21.34 -20.45 -17.74
N ALA A 172 20.38 -21.14 -18.38
CA ALA A 172 20.51 -21.58 -19.76
C ALA A 172 20.62 -20.40 -20.77
N ARG A 173 20.10 -19.22 -20.41
CA ARG A 173 20.11 -18.02 -21.25
C ARG A 173 21.23 -17.05 -20.94
N GLU A 174 22.02 -17.28 -19.90
CA GLU A 174 23.10 -16.38 -19.47
C GLU A 174 24.10 -16.11 -20.60
N ALA A 175 24.49 -17.14 -21.35
CA ALA A 175 25.41 -17.05 -22.48
C ALA A 175 24.92 -16.14 -23.64
N TYR A 176 23.61 -15.90 -23.73
CA TYR A 176 22.98 -15.06 -24.76
C TYR A 176 22.48 -13.74 -24.20
N THR A 177 22.70 -13.49 -22.91
CA THR A 177 22.24 -12.28 -22.22
C THR A 177 23.32 -11.20 -22.32
N SER A 178 22.89 -9.98 -22.61
CA SER A 178 23.74 -8.80 -22.65
C SER A 178 24.61 -8.66 -21.40
N SER A 179 25.87 -8.26 -21.59
CA SER A 179 26.80 -8.00 -20.47
C SER A 179 26.29 -6.91 -19.53
N LEU A 180 25.58 -5.90 -20.05
CA LEU A 180 24.92 -4.86 -19.25
C LEU A 180 23.84 -5.46 -18.33
N ILE A 181 22.99 -6.33 -18.88
CA ILE A 181 21.91 -6.96 -18.12
C ILE A 181 22.47 -7.89 -17.05
N LEU A 182 23.53 -8.65 -17.36
CA LEU A 182 24.22 -9.50 -16.38
C LEU A 182 24.88 -8.67 -15.27
N ALA A 183 25.46 -7.52 -15.60
CA ALA A 183 26.00 -6.60 -14.60
C ALA A 183 24.88 -6.05 -13.69
N LEU A 184 23.73 -5.67 -14.27
CA LEU A 184 22.55 -5.24 -13.52
C LEU A 184 22.04 -6.35 -12.60
N TYR A 185 21.94 -7.60 -13.08
CA TYR A 185 21.55 -8.75 -12.27
C TYR A 185 22.43 -8.91 -11.04
N LYS A 186 23.75 -8.87 -11.23
CA LYS A 186 24.71 -8.99 -10.13
C LYS A 186 24.56 -7.86 -9.12
N GLN A 187 24.30 -6.63 -9.57
CA GLN A 187 24.06 -5.50 -8.66
C GLN A 187 22.78 -5.67 -7.85
N ILE A 188 21.68 -6.05 -8.50
CA ILE A 188 20.38 -6.29 -7.84
C ILE A 188 20.49 -7.44 -6.84
N GLU A 189 21.10 -8.56 -7.23
CA GLU A 189 21.28 -9.72 -6.36
C GLU A 189 22.12 -9.37 -5.12
N ASN A 190 23.26 -8.69 -5.30
CA ASN A 190 24.08 -8.25 -4.17
C ASN A 190 23.33 -7.30 -3.23
N GLN A 191 22.54 -6.37 -3.79
CA GLN A 191 21.72 -5.46 -3.00
C GLN A 191 20.64 -6.22 -2.23
N TYR A 192 19.95 -7.15 -2.88
CA TYR A 192 18.94 -8.01 -2.27
C TYR A 192 19.52 -8.84 -1.12
N LEU A 193 20.64 -9.54 -1.36
CA LEU A 193 21.31 -10.36 -0.35
C LEU A 193 21.75 -9.52 0.86
N ARG A 194 22.26 -8.31 0.63
CA ARG A 194 22.62 -7.38 1.70
C ARG A 194 21.40 -6.98 2.53
N LYS A 195 20.30 -6.59 1.90
CA LYS A 195 19.05 -6.24 2.61
C LYS A 195 18.50 -7.44 3.38
N ALA A 196 18.51 -8.62 2.77
CA ALA A 196 18.07 -9.86 3.41
C ALA A 196 18.90 -10.18 4.65
N MET A 197 20.23 -10.02 4.58
CA MET A 197 21.12 -10.20 5.73
C MET A 197 20.84 -9.17 6.84
N ILE A 198 20.66 -7.89 6.49
CA ILE A 198 20.29 -6.84 7.46
C ILE A 198 18.99 -7.23 8.17
N ASN A 199 17.97 -7.63 7.41
CA ASN A 199 16.68 -8.04 7.94
C ASN A 199 16.74 -9.32 8.81
N GLN A 200 17.66 -10.24 8.53
CA GLN A 200 17.90 -11.40 9.40
C GLN A 200 18.52 -11.00 10.74
N LEU A 201 19.36 -9.97 10.75
CA LEU A 201 20.07 -9.50 11.95
C LEU A 201 19.27 -8.45 12.74
N GLN A 202 18.43 -7.67 12.06
CA GLN A 202 17.73 -6.50 12.60
C GLN A 202 16.25 -6.56 12.21
N TYR A 203 15.48 -7.29 13.00
CA TYR A 203 14.02 -7.29 12.94
C TYR A 203 13.43 -7.19 14.33
N GLU A 204 12.22 -6.66 14.41
CA GLU A 204 11.43 -6.64 15.63
C GLU A 204 10.15 -7.46 15.43
N THR A 205 9.63 -8.05 16.50
CA THR A 205 8.42 -8.88 16.42
C THR A 205 7.22 -8.13 16.98
N ILE A 206 6.09 -8.18 16.27
CA ILE A 206 4.84 -7.56 16.73
C ILE A 206 3.84 -8.57 17.29
N ALA A 207 4.08 -9.87 17.11
CA ALA A 207 3.14 -10.94 17.44
C ALA A 207 2.62 -10.89 18.89
N SER A 208 3.50 -10.66 19.86
CA SER A 208 3.11 -10.72 21.29
C SER A 208 2.15 -9.59 21.68
N ILE A 209 2.42 -8.36 21.21
CA ILE A 209 1.59 -7.19 21.51
C ILE A 209 0.32 -7.18 20.65
N GLU A 210 0.38 -7.62 19.40
CA GLU A 210 -0.80 -7.85 18.55
C GLU A 210 -1.77 -8.85 19.19
N SER A 211 -1.24 -9.94 19.77
CA SER A 211 -2.04 -10.93 20.49
C SER A 211 -2.68 -10.35 21.76
N ARG A 212 -1.92 -9.58 22.55
CA ARG A 212 -2.47 -8.86 23.72
C ARG A 212 -3.55 -7.87 23.32
N ALA A 213 -3.33 -7.09 22.26
CA ALA A 213 -4.31 -6.15 21.75
C ALA A 213 -5.62 -6.84 21.39
N ARG A 214 -5.55 -7.96 20.65
CA ARG A 214 -6.72 -8.79 20.29
C ARG A 214 -7.44 -9.33 21.52
N GLN A 215 -6.70 -9.82 22.52
CA GLN A 215 -7.28 -10.37 23.73
C GLN A 215 -7.99 -9.29 24.57
N THR A 216 -7.33 -8.16 24.81
CA THR A 216 -7.87 -7.05 25.61
C THR A 216 -9.08 -6.43 24.90
N THR A 217 -9.00 -6.17 23.60
CA THR A 217 -10.14 -5.69 22.81
C THR A 217 -11.27 -6.71 22.75
N GLY A 218 -10.97 -8.01 22.62
CA GLY A 218 -11.98 -9.06 22.64
C GLY A 218 -12.77 -9.09 23.96
N ARG A 219 -12.08 -8.95 25.10
CA ARG A 219 -12.72 -8.84 26.42
C ARG A 219 -13.55 -7.56 26.54
N LEU A 220 -13.03 -6.45 26.04
CA LEU A 220 -13.75 -5.17 26.04
C LEU A 220 -15.03 -5.25 25.21
N LEU A 221 -14.97 -5.83 24.01
CA LEU A 221 -16.13 -6.00 23.13
C LEU A 221 -17.20 -6.91 23.75
N GLN A 222 -16.80 -7.95 24.50
CA GLN A 222 -17.75 -8.75 25.27
C GLN A 222 -18.48 -7.91 26.31
N ILE A 223 -17.75 -7.06 27.05
CA ILE A 223 -18.35 -6.15 28.04
C ILE A 223 -19.26 -5.13 27.36
N VAL A 224 -18.81 -4.51 26.26
CA VAL A 224 -19.64 -3.60 25.46
C VAL A 224 -20.91 -4.28 24.95
N SER A 225 -20.83 -5.54 24.51
CA SER A 225 -22.01 -6.28 24.06
C SER A 225 -23.03 -6.53 25.19
N GLY A 226 -22.56 -6.70 26.43
CA GLY A 226 -23.43 -6.85 27.60
C GLY A 226 -24.27 -5.60 27.89
N VAL A 227 -23.76 -4.40 27.58
CA VAL A 227 -24.53 -3.15 27.66
C VAL A 227 -25.74 -3.21 26.74
N ARG A 228 -25.50 -3.57 25.47
CA ARG A 228 -26.54 -3.65 24.44
C ARG A 228 -27.58 -4.73 24.73
N ASN A 229 -27.13 -5.85 25.31
CA ASN A 229 -27.99 -6.97 25.67
C ASN A 229 -28.79 -6.73 26.97
N GLY A 230 -28.57 -5.61 27.66
CA GLY A 230 -29.24 -5.31 28.93
C GLY A 230 -28.76 -6.19 30.09
N GLU A 231 -27.52 -6.69 30.03
CA GLU A 231 -26.94 -7.57 31.06
C GLU A 231 -26.51 -6.80 32.32
N TYR A 232 -26.47 -5.47 32.25
CA TYR A 232 -26.02 -4.59 33.32
C TYR A 232 -27.11 -3.63 33.77
N THR A 233 -27.01 -3.19 35.03
CA THR A 233 -27.79 -2.05 35.53
C THR A 233 -27.43 -0.78 34.76
N THR A 234 -28.34 0.20 34.71
CA THR A 234 -28.11 1.49 34.04
C THR A 234 -26.81 2.16 34.49
N ALA A 235 -26.48 2.09 35.79
CA ALA A 235 -25.26 2.67 36.34
C ALA A 235 -23.99 1.95 35.84
N ASP A 236 -24.00 0.62 35.78
CA ASP A 236 -22.85 -0.15 35.31
C ASP A 236 -22.71 -0.07 33.78
N ALA A 237 -23.83 -0.02 33.04
CA ALA A 237 -23.85 0.25 31.60
C ALA A 237 -23.18 1.59 31.26
N GLN A 238 -23.53 2.67 31.98
CA GLN A 238 -22.94 3.99 31.79
C GLN A 238 -21.43 4.02 32.10
N LYS A 239 -20.95 3.24 33.08
CA LYS A 239 -19.49 3.11 33.33
C LYS A 239 -18.76 2.46 32.14
N VAL A 240 -19.34 1.42 31.56
CA VAL A 240 -18.78 0.75 30.37
C VAL A 240 -18.73 1.69 29.19
N MET A 241 -19.83 2.38 28.90
CA MET A 241 -19.92 3.36 27.82
C MET A 241 -18.89 4.48 27.99
N ALA A 242 -18.78 5.02 29.22
CA ALA A 242 -17.82 6.06 29.53
C ALA A 242 -16.34 5.61 29.38
N LEU A 243 -16.00 4.38 29.77
CA LEU A 243 -14.66 3.83 29.54
C LEU A 243 -14.36 3.71 28.05
N TRP A 244 -15.32 3.20 27.27
CA TRP A 244 -15.15 3.04 25.82
C TRP A 244 -14.91 4.39 25.12
N TRP A 245 -15.68 5.43 25.45
CA TRP A 245 -15.45 6.76 24.89
C TRP A 245 -14.10 7.33 25.30
N ARG A 246 -13.71 7.24 26.57
CA ARG A 246 -12.38 7.69 27.03
C ARG A 246 -11.24 6.97 26.32
N MET A 247 -11.39 5.66 26.05
CA MET A 247 -10.41 4.90 25.27
C MET A 247 -10.31 5.39 23.82
N ARG A 248 -11.44 5.62 23.14
CA ARG A 248 -11.45 6.18 21.77
C ARG A 248 -10.83 7.57 21.72
N GLU A 249 -11.17 8.41 22.70
CA GLU A 249 -10.61 9.74 22.86
C GLU A 249 -9.08 9.68 23.09
N ALA A 250 -8.61 8.79 23.95
CA ALA A 250 -7.18 8.57 24.18
C ALA A 250 -6.45 8.11 22.91
N VAL A 251 -7.07 7.24 22.11
CA VAL A 251 -6.53 6.83 20.80
C VAL A 251 -6.45 8.01 19.83
N LEU A 252 -7.48 8.87 19.76
CA LEU A 252 -7.49 10.08 18.93
C LEU A 252 -6.41 11.10 19.36
N LYS A 253 -6.15 11.21 20.66
CA LYS A 253 -5.09 12.06 21.22
C LYS A 253 -3.69 11.46 21.06
N GLN A 254 -3.61 10.19 20.67
CA GLN A 254 -2.38 9.39 20.70
C GLN A 254 -1.74 9.34 22.10
N ASP A 255 -2.58 9.23 23.13
CA ASP A 255 -2.13 9.08 24.52
C ASP A 255 -1.64 7.64 24.76
N TYR A 256 -0.40 7.37 24.39
CA TYR A 256 0.22 6.04 24.51
C TYR A 256 0.40 5.56 25.96
N LEU A 257 0.23 6.44 26.95
CA LEU A 257 0.37 6.13 28.37
C LEU A 257 -0.98 6.00 29.09
N PHE A 258 -2.09 6.08 28.34
CA PHE A 258 -3.43 5.95 28.89
C PHE A 258 -3.59 4.64 29.68
N LYS A 259 -4.13 4.77 30.88
CA LYS A 259 -4.49 3.67 31.76
C LYS A 259 -5.81 3.97 32.46
N ASP A 260 -6.76 3.06 32.35
CA ASP A 260 -8.07 3.20 32.96
C ASP A 260 -8.68 1.82 33.23
N GLY A 261 -9.79 1.78 33.93
CA GLY A 261 -10.51 0.55 34.21
C GLY A 261 -11.89 0.80 34.78
N LEU A 262 -12.61 -0.28 34.98
CA LEU A 262 -13.92 -0.26 35.61
C LEU A 262 -14.16 -1.51 36.42
N THR A 263 -15.14 -1.42 37.33
CA THR A 263 -15.67 -2.57 38.06
C THR A 263 -17.18 -2.58 37.91
N ILE A 264 -17.70 -3.69 37.37
CA ILE A 264 -19.13 -4.00 37.29
C ILE A 264 -19.48 -4.77 38.56
N THR A 265 -20.44 -4.26 39.32
CA THR A 265 -20.77 -4.80 40.65
C THR A 265 -22.09 -5.56 40.68
N HIS A 266 -23.00 -5.31 39.73
CA HIS A 266 -24.36 -5.84 39.75
C HIS A 266 -24.58 -6.91 38.67
N LEU A 267 -23.74 -7.95 38.64
CA LEU A 267 -23.98 -9.12 37.78
C LEU A 267 -24.99 -10.08 38.41
N PRO A 268 -25.71 -10.90 37.62
CA PRO A 268 -26.81 -11.78 38.07
C PRO A 268 -26.50 -12.82 39.18
N ILE A 269 -25.29 -12.85 39.74
CA ILE A 269 -24.85 -13.83 40.77
C ILE A 269 -23.96 -13.16 41.85
N GLY A 270 -24.07 -11.83 42.05
CA GLY A 270 -23.22 -11.09 43.00
C GLY A 270 -21.72 -11.13 42.68
N LYS A 271 -21.36 -11.59 41.47
CA LYS A 271 -19.99 -11.58 40.97
C LYS A 271 -19.60 -10.16 40.58
N LYS A 272 -18.39 -9.76 40.95
CA LYS A 272 -17.76 -8.53 40.45
C LYS A 272 -16.91 -8.87 39.25
N GLN A 273 -16.99 -8.05 38.21
CA GLN A 273 -16.11 -8.15 37.05
C GLN A 273 -15.31 -6.85 36.94
N THR A 274 -13.99 -6.98 36.96
CA THR A 274 -13.05 -5.87 36.79
C THR A 274 -12.42 -5.97 35.41
N PHE A 275 -12.32 -4.82 34.74
CA PHE A 275 -11.60 -4.66 33.49
C PHE A 275 -10.62 -3.50 33.65
N GLU A 276 -9.38 -3.74 33.25
CA GLU A 276 -8.32 -2.73 33.23
C GLU A 276 -7.66 -2.76 31.86
N VAL A 277 -7.35 -1.58 31.35
CA VAL A 277 -6.63 -1.40 30.10
C VAL A 277 -5.42 -0.50 30.37
N ASP A 278 -4.29 -0.91 29.81
CA ASP A 278 -3.05 -0.14 29.85
C ASP A 278 -2.51 -0.10 28.42
N PHE A 279 -2.55 1.07 27.78
CA PHE A 279 -2.19 1.19 26.36
C PHE A 279 -0.74 0.80 26.14
N ARG A 280 0.16 1.18 27.05
CA ARG A 280 1.58 0.87 26.94
C ARG A 280 1.83 -0.64 26.97
N ARG A 281 1.09 -1.38 27.80
CA ARG A 281 1.19 -2.84 27.91
C ARG A 281 0.46 -3.59 26.80
N ASP A 282 -0.72 -3.11 26.41
CA ASP A 282 -1.69 -3.89 25.64
C ASP A 282 -1.72 -3.50 24.16
N PHE A 283 -1.48 -2.23 23.81
CA PHE A 283 -1.83 -1.66 22.50
C PHE A 283 -0.69 -0.93 21.79
N VAL A 284 0.41 -0.63 22.48
CA VAL A 284 1.47 0.23 21.95
C VAL A 284 2.72 -0.58 21.62
N LEU A 285 3.26 -0.32 20.44
CA LEU A 285 4.58 -0.73 19.99
C LEU A 285 5.57 0.42 20.15
N GLU A 286 6.83 0.07 20.33
CA GLU A 286 7.98 0.96 20.23
C GLU A 286 8.93 0.33 19.22
N THR A 287 9.33 1.08 18.19
CA THR A 287 10.27 0.55 17.18
C THR A 287 11.23 1.61 16.69
N GLY A 288 12.50 1.24 16.56
CA GLY A 288 13.52 2.06 15.91
C GLY A 288 13.57 1.90 14.39
N LEU A 289 12.64 1.12 13.82
CA LEU A 289 12.67 0.67 12.42
C LEU A 289 11.74 1.48 11.51
N LEU A 290 11.43 2.72 11.88
CA LEU A 290 10.68 3.64 11.04
C LEU A 290 11.50 4.05 9.81
N TYR A 291 10.87 3.93 8.64
CA TYR A 291 11.34 4.43 7.36
C TYR A 291 10.54 5.69 7.00
N ASP A 292 11.21 6.72 6.48
CA ASP A 292 10.60 8.02 6.14
C ASP A 292 9.66 8.57 7.25
N GLU A 293 10.08 8.47 8.51
CA GLU A 293 9.39 8.94 9.74
C GLU A 293 8.05 8.26 10.09
N ASP A 294 7.30 7.71 9.14
CA ASP A 294 5.93 7.23 9.36
C ASP A 294 5.61 5.85 8.76
N THR A 295 6.59 5.21 8.13
CA THR A 295 6.38 3.99 7.35
C THR A 295 7.15 2.82 7.95
N LEU A 296 6.50 1.67 8.04
CA LEU A 296 7.09 0.40 8.46
C LEU A 296 7.08 -0.59 7.29
N PHE A 297 8.03 -1.52 7.28
CA PHE A 297 7.96 -2.70 6.41
C PHE A 297 7.57 -3.91 7.26
N ILE A 298 6.33 -4.39 7.09
CA ILE A 298 5.79 -5.48 7.92
C ILE A 298 5.63 -6.75 7.08
N GLU A 299 6.30 -7.82 7.49
CA GLU A 299 6.07 -9.17 7.01
C GLU A 299 4.93 -9.79 7.83
N TRP A 300 3.71 -9.74 7.30
CA TRP A 300 2.49 -10.09 8.04
C TRP A 300 2.42 -11.57 8.43
N GLU A 301 2.95 -12.48 7.60
CA GLU A 301 2.90 -13.92 7.88
C GLU A 301 3.74 -14.28 9.11
N SER A 302 4.93 -13.69 9.23
CA SER A 302 5.84 -13.93 10.35
C SER A 302 5.68 -12.93 11.50
N GLN A 303 4.84 -11.90 11.32
CA GLN A 303 4.59 -10.82 12.28
C GLN A 303 5.88 -10.08 12.67
N LYS A 304 6.69 -9.72 11.67
CA LYS A 304 7.96 -8.99 11.84
C LYS A 304 7.93 -7.60 11.22
N ILE A 305 8.51 -6.63 11.92
CA ILE A 305 8.92 -5.35 11.35
C ILE A 305 10.36 -5.52 10.86
N MET A 306 10.56 -5.22 9.59
CA MET A 306 11.83 -5.36 8.88
C MET A 306 12.53 -4.01 8.80
N ARG A 307 13.86 -4.00 8.92
CA ARG A 307 14.68 -2.79 8.80
C ARG A 307 14.70 -2.26 7.37
N GLU A 308 14.84 -3.16 6.40
CA GLU A 308 14.97 -2.87 4.98
C GLU A 308 13.76 -3.43 4.22
N PRO A 309 13.38 -2.82 3.07
CA PRO A 309 12.36 -3.37 2.18
C PRO A 309 12.72 -4.80 1.75
N SER A 310 11.71 -5.68 1.68
CA SER A 310 11.83 -7.03 1.13
C SER A 310 10.60 -7.38 0.29
N LEU A 311 10.72 -8.43 -0.53
CA LEU A 311 9.61 -8.94 -1.35
C LEU A 311 8.42 -9.46 -0.53
N THR A 312 8.67 -9.86 0.72
CA THR A 312 7.68 -10.44 1.64
C THR A 312 7.07 -9.41 2.58
N ALA A 313 7.74 -8.27 2.79
CA ALA A 313 7.27 -7.21 3.66
C ALA A 313 6.44 -6.18 2.89
N LYS A 314 5.30 -5.78 3.47
CA LYS A 314 4.46 -4.72 2.91
C LYS A 314 4.72 -3.39 3.61
N ARG A 315 4.69 -2.30 2.86
CA ARG A 315 4.69 -0.94 3.41
C ARG A 315 3.43 -0.74 4.23
N TYR A 316 3.60 -0.33 5.48
CA TYR A 316 2.53 0.06 6.39
C TYR A 316 2.76 1.51 6.80
N ASN A 317 1.91 2.40 6.30
CA ASN A 317 2.00 3.83 6.60
C ASN A 317 1.11 4.14 7.81
N LEU A 318 1.73 4.61 8.90
CA LEU A 318 1.03 4.94 10.15
C LEU A 318 0.02 6.08 9.97
N ASN A 319 0.17 6.87 8.91
CA ASN A 319 -0.72 7.96 8.54
C ASN A 319 -1.92 7.56 7.67
N GLN A 320 -2.06 6.27 7.31
CA GLN A 320 -3.06 5.86 6.33
C GLN A 320 -4.50 6.22 6.69
N PHE A 321 -4.84 6.22 7.99
CA PHE A 321 -6.19 6.52 8.49
C PHE A 321 -6.47 8.02 8.66
N TYR A 322 -5.44 8.86 8.60
CA TYR A 322 -5.57 10.32 8.70
C TYR A 322 -5.57 11.01 7.35
N ARG A 323 -5.31 10.27 6.27
CA ARG A 323 -5.14 10.82 4.92
C ARG A 323 -6.31 11.75 4.61
N GLN A 324 -5.97 12.97 4.19
CA GLN A 324 -6.87 14.00 3.67
C GLN A 324 -7.74 14.74 4.71
N TYR A 325 -7.92 14.24 5.94
CA TYR A 325 -8.70 14.99 6.96
C TYR A 325 -8.08 16.36 7.29
N ALA A 326 -6.74 16.45 7.32
CA ALA A 326 -6.04 17.71 7.56
C ALA A 326 -6.25 18.78 6.46
N GLN A 327 -6.73 18.38 5.27
CA GLN A 327 -6.98 19.31 4.17
C GLN A 327 -8.38 19.96 4.26
N ASN A 328 -9.30 19.41 5.07
CA ASN A 328 -10.59 20.04 5.34
C ASN A 328 -10.47 21.00 6.55
N PRO A 329 -10.71 22.32 6.40
CA PRO A 329 -10.50 23.29 7.47
C PRO A 329 -11.36 23.05 8.71
N ALA A 330 -12.61 22.60 8.55
CA ALA A 330 -13.52 22.39 9.67
C ALA A 330 -13.12 21.17 10.50
N ILE A 331 -12.77 20.08 9.84
CA ILE A 331 -12.21 18.89 10.49
C ILE A 331 -10.89 19.25 11.18
N ALA A 332 -10.01 19.98 10.48
CA ALA A 332 -8.73 20.41 11.02
C ALA A 332 -8.87 21.32 12.25
N TRP A 333 -9.88 22.19 12.26
CA TRP A 333 -10.19 23.04 13.40
C TRP A 333 -10.77 22.25 14.57
N TYR A 334 -11.73 21.36 14.31
CA TYR A 334 -12.36 20.52 15.33
C TYR A 334 -11.34 19.62 16.04
N PHE A 335 -10.46 18.94 15.29
CA PHE A 335 -9.41 18.12 15.90
C PHE A 335 -8.47 18.96 16.76
N ARG A 336 -8.10 20.17 16.32
CA ARG A 336 -7.26 21.09 17.11
C ARG A 336 -7.94 21.52 18.41
N THR A 337 -9.22 21.89 18.38
CA THR A 337 -9.95 22.35 19.57
C THR A 337 -10.16 21.24 20.60
N HIS A 338 -10.20 19.98 20.16
CA HIS A 338 -10.33 18.80 21.05
C HIS A 338 -8.98 18.15 21.38
N ASN A 339 -7.86 18.74 20.93
CA ASN A 339 -6.51 18.20 21.08
C ASN A 339 -6.31 16.79 20.48
N TYR A 340 -7.07 16.47 19.43
CA TYR A 340 -6.92 15.24 18.65
C TYR A 340 -5.80 15.38 17.61
N ARG A 341 -5.13 14.27 17.32
CA ARG A 341 -4.06 14.22 16.31
C ARG A 341 -4.64 13.93 14.92
N LEU A 342 -4.09 14.60 13.91
CA LEU A 342 -4.43 14.41 12.49
C LEU A 342 -3.32 13.74 11.68
N ARG A 343 -2.32 13.21 12.39
CA ARG A 343 -1.24 12.41 11.85
C ARG A 343 -0.52 11.74 13.00
N TYR A 344 0.12 10.63 12.71
CA TYR A 344 1.24 10.13 13.47
C TYR A 344 2.36 11.19 13.51
N GLU A 345 2.86 11.45 14.71
CA GLU A 345 4.05 12.28 14.91
C GLU A 345 5.06 11.43 15.67
N ALA A 346 6.22 11.17 15.07
CA ALA A 346 7.29 10.45 15.72
C ALA A 346 7.78 11.27 16.93
N ALA A 347 7.25 10.98 18.11
CA ALA A 347 7.76 11.51 19.37
C ALA A 347 9.13 10.87 19.68
N SER A 348 9.83 11.41 20.68
CA SER A 348 11.16 10.93 21.12
C SER A 348 11.23 9.44 21.47
N GLN A 349 10.10 8.77 21.65
CA GLN A 349 10.00 7.36 22.04
C GLN A 349 9.55 6.43 20.89
N MET A 350 9.37 6.93 19.66
CA MET A 350 8.95 6.14 18.47
C MET A 350 7.80 5.15 18.76
N LEU A 351 6.83 5.60 19.56
CA LEU A 351 5.67 4.83 19.98
C LEU A 351 4.58 4.92 18.93
N PHE A 352 3.82 3.86 18.73
CA PHE A 352 2.61 3.86 17.89
C PHE A 352 1.66 2.74 18.33
N PHE A 353 0.37 2.89 18.02
CA PHE A 353 -0.59 1.82 18.25
C PHE A 353 -0.34 0.64 17.31
N THR A 354 -0.56 -0.59 17.79
CA THR A 354 -0.47 -1.79 16.96
C THR A 354 -1.37 -1.69 15.73
N PRO A 355 -1.01 -2.34 14.60
CA PRO A 355 -1.87 -2.37 13.43
C PRO A 355 -3.32 -2.77 13.72
N TYR A 356 -3.54 -3.71 14.64
CA TYR A 356 -4.87 -4.11 15.08
C TYR A 356 -5.64 -2.97 15.75
N ILE A 357 -5.01 -2.19 16.64
CA ILE A 357 -5.69 -1.07 17.31
C ILE A 357 -5.91 0.09 16.35
N GLN A 358 -4.98 0.33 15.43
CA GLN A 358 -5.19 1.33 14.38
C GLN A 358 -6.40 0.97 13.51
N GLN A 359 -6.53 -0.30 13.11
CA GLN A 359 -7.64 -0.76 12.27
C GLN A 359 -8.98 -0.81 13.01
N ASN A 360 -9.00 -1.28 14.26
CA ASN A 360 -10.26 -1.60 14.96
C ASN A 360 -10.78 -0.46 15.85
N ILE A 361 -9.93 0.51 16.24
CA ILE A 361 -10.35 1.62 17.10
C ILE A 361 -10.08 2.95 16.40
N LEU A 362 -8.81 3.22 16.04
CA LEU A 362 -8.42 4.53 15.49
C LEU A 362 -9.17 4.86 14.20
N ALA A 363 -9.25 3.91 13.25
CA ALA A 363 -9.87 4.15 11.96
C ALA A 363 -11.35 4.58 12.07
N GLY A 364 -12.10 3.97 12.99
CA GLY A 364 -13.49 4.33 13.28
C GLY A 364 -13.58 5.66 14.03
N ALA A 365 -12.78 5.84 15.08
CA ALA A 365 -12.79 7.05 15.90
C ALA A 365 -12.44 8.31 15.09
N VAL A 366 -11.48 8.23 14.16
CA VAL A 366 -11.12 9.34 13.26
C VAL A 366 -12.27 9.70 12.34
N GLY A 367 -12.91 8.70 11.70
CA GLY A 367 -14.05 8.93 10.81
C GLY A 367 -15.25 9.54 11.54
N GLU A 368 -15.54 9.06 12.75
CA GLU A 368 -16.60 9.59 13.60
C GLU A 368 -16.33 11.04 14.02
N ALA A 369 -15.13 11.35 14.52
CA ALA A 369 -14.74 12.70 14.92
C ALA A 369 -14.76 13.67 13.73
N ALA A 370 -14.34 13.21 12.56
CA ALA A 370 -14.42 13.98 11.32
C ALA A 370 -15.86 14.32 10.93
N LEU A 371 -16.79 13.36 11.04
CA LEU A 371 -18.20 13.61 10.73
C LEU A 371 -18.86 14.55 11.76
N LYS A 372 -18.52 14.39 13.06
CA LYS A 372 -18.95 15.34 14.10
C LYS A 372 -18.52 16.77 13.78
N ALA A 373 -17.30 16.95 13.30
CA ALA A 373 -16.80 18.26 12.87
C ALA A 373 -17.62 18.86 11.72
N VAL A 374 -17.94 18.05 10.71
CA VAL A 374 -18.76 18.48 9.56
C VAL A 374 -20.17 18.85 10.01
N PHE A 375 -20.82 18.04 10.85
CA PHE A 375 -22.15 18.33 11.38
C PHE A 375 -22.18 19.61 12.21
N GLN A 376 -21.15 19.85 13.02
CA GLN A 376 -21.01 21.10 13.76
C GLN A 376 -20.87 22.30 12.83
N GLN A 377 -20.11 22.18 11.74
CA GLN A 377 -19.93 23.24 10.73
C GLN A 377 -21.25 23.58 10.01
N VAL A 378 -22.07 22.58 9.68
CA VAL A 378 -23.38 22.80 9.02
C VAL A 378 -24.53 23.05 10.00
N HIS A 379 -24.22 23.25 11.29
CA HIS A 379 -25.18 23.50 12.36
C HIS A 379 -26.25 22.41 12.52
N LEU A 380 -25.88 21.14 12.28
CA LEU A 380 -26.72 20.00 12.61
C LEU A 380 -26.43 19.55 14.05
N PRO A 381 -27.34 19.79 15.01
CA PRO A 381 -27.09 19.47 16.40
C PRO A 381 -27.10 17.96 16.62
N LEU A 382 -26.10 17.46 17.33
CA LEU A 382 -26.05 16.07 17.80
C LEU A 382 -26.62 15.94 19.22
N ALA A 383 -27.21 14.80 19.52
CA ALA A 383 -27.53 14.39 20.88
C ALA A 383 -26.22 14.24 21.69
N HIS A 384 -26.29 14.47 23.00
CA HIS A 384 -25.12 14.28 23.84
C HIS A 384 -24.79 12.78 23.93
N GLU A 385 -23.51 12.41 23.95
CA GLU A 385 -23.11 10.99 24.00
C GLU A 385 -23.72 10.28 25.21
N GLN A 386 -23.79 10.96 26.37
CA GLN A 386 -24.40 10.44 27.59
C GLN A 386 -25.92 10.18 27.48
N ASP A 387 -26.59 10.79 26.50
CA ASP A 387 -28.01 10.56 26.23
C ASP A 387 -28.24 9.28 25.40
N CYS A 388 -27.15 8.63 24.93
CA CYS A 388 -27.23 7.37 24.21
C CYS A 388 -27.89 6.29 25.09
N LEU A 389 -28.97 5.71 24.59
CA LEU A 389 -29.62 4.57 25.24
C LEU A 389 -28.69 3.34 25.17
N PRO A 390 -28.49 2.61 26.28
CA PRO A 390 -27.64 1.40 26.30
C PRO A 390 -27.96 0.38 25.19
N SER A 391 -29.22 0.24 24.81
CA SER A 391 -29.67 -0.67 23.75
C SER A 391 -29.23 -0.25 22.34
N LEU A 392 -28.86 1.01 22.14
CA LEU A 392 -28.39 1.57 20.86
C LEU A 392 -26.87 1.77 20.82
N PHE A 393 -26.18 1.51 21.93
CA PHE A 393 -24.74 1.68 22.04
C PHE A 393 -23.99 0.77 21.05
N GLU A 394 -23.07 1.36 20.27
CA GLU A 394 -22.32 0.70 19.18
C GLU A 394 -23.20 0.05 18.08
N ILE A 395 -24.50 0.40 18.01
CA ILE A 395 -25.34 0.14 16.83
C ILE A 395 -25.26 1.34 15.87
N ALA A 396 -25.20 2.55 16.42
CA ALA A 396 -24.97 3.78 15.70
C ALA A 396 -23.93 4.63 16.45
N ASP A 397 -23.13 5.40 15.71
CA ASP A 397 -22.09 6.24 16.29
C ASP A 397 -22.64 7.55 16.86
N MET A 398 -23.72 8.09 16.27
CA MET A 398 -24.31 9.36 16.71
C MET A 398 -25.81 9.45 16.39
N GLN A 399 -26.51 10.34 17.09
CA GLN A 399 -27.92 10.65 16.86
C GLN A 399 -28.09 12.16 16.62
N LEU A 400 -28.91 12.53 15.64
CA LEU A 400 -29.32 13.94 15.47
C LEU A 400 -30.26 14.34 16.61
N ARG A 401 -29.99 15.48 17.23
CA ARG A 401 -30.80 15.99 18.34
C ARG A 401 -32.24 16.19 17.90
N GLU A 402 -33.18 15.77 18.75
CA GLU A 402 -34.64 15.89 18.54
C GLU A 402 -35.18 15.13 17.31
N LEU A 403 -34.35 14.37 16.61
CA LEU A 403 -34.73 13.57 15.45
C LEU A 403 -34.47 12.08 15.73
N PRO A 404 -35.34 11.17 15.27
CA PRO A 404 -35.11 9.73 15.36
C PRO A 404 -34.16 9.25 14.25
N ILE A 405 -33.10 10.03 13.96
CA ILE A 405 -32.13 9.76 12.92
C ILE A 405 -30.80 9.38 13.58
N TYR A 406 -30.36 8.16 13.30
CA TYR A 406 -29.12 7.59 13.79
C TYR A 406 -28.13 7.49 12.63
N VAL A 407 -26.87 7.80 12.91
CA VAL A 407 -25.80 7.87 11.91
C VAL A 407 -24.69 6.91 12.32
N ASP A 408 -24.30 6.07 11.37
CA ASP A 408 -23.16 5.17 11.43
C ASP A 408 -22.06 5.77 10.55
N ALA A 409 -21.01 6.27 11.18
CA ALA A 409 -19.87 6.88 10.53
C ALA A 409 -18.91 5.80 10.03
N LYS A 410 -18.28 6.07 8.89
CA LYS A 410 -17.23 5.22 8.33
C LYS A 410 -16.01 6.07 8.03
N ASN A 411 -14.84 5.45 7.95
CA ASN A 411 -13.67 6.14 7.43
C ASN A 411 -13.90 6.43 5.94
N TYR A 412 -13.94 7.70 5.58
CA TYR A 412 -14.38 8.15 4.26
C TYR A 412 -13.22 8.29 3.27
N SER A 413 -13.50 8.04 1.99
CA SER A 413 -12.55 8.28 0.90
C SER A 413 -12.39 9.77 0.59
N GLN A 414 -11.32 10.10 -0.13
CA GLN A 414 -11.01 11.47 -0.60
C GLN A 414 -12.19 12.21 -1.20
N TRP A 415 -12.96 11.51 -2.03
CA TRP A 415 -14.11 12.08 -2.72
C TRP A 415 -15.14 12.64 -1.75
N THR A 416 -15.44 11.87 -0.70
CA THR A 416 -16.43 12.23 0.31
C THR A 416 -15.91 13.33 1.22
N THR A 417 -14.67 13.22 1.71
CA THR A 417 -14.13 14.12 2.74
C THR A 417 -13.72 15.50 2.20
N LEU A 418 -13.23 15.59 0.95
CA LEU A 418 -12.71 16.83 0.38
C LEU A 418 -13.63 17.52 -0.61
N TYR A 419 -14.44 16.79 -1.38
CA TYR A 419 -15.18 17.39 -2.49
C TYR A 419 -16.66 17.58 -2.20
N ARG A 420 -17.24 16.80 -1.27
CA ARG A 420 -18.64 16.97 -0.87
C ARG A 420 -18.85 17.86 0.34
N PHE A 421 -17.86 17.96 1.23
CA PHE A 421 -17.96 18.64 2.52
C PHE A 421 -16.95 19.78 2.71
N ALA A 422 -16.30 20.24 1.65
CA ALA A 422 -15.45 21.44 1.68
C ALA A 422 -16.25 22.73 1.50
#